data_AF-A0A173T6U0-F1
#
_entry.id   AF-A0A173T6U0-F1
#
_cell.length_a   1.000
_cell.length_b   1.000
_cell.length_c   1.000
_cell.angle_alpha   90.00
_cell.angle_beta   90.00
_cell.angle_gamma   90.00
#
_symmetry.space_group_name_H-M   'P 1'
#
loop_
_entity.id
_entity.type
_entity.pdbx_description
1 polymer ?
#
loop_
_entity_poly.entity_id
_entity_poly.type
_entity_poly.pdbx_seq_one_letter_code
_entity_poly.pdbx_strand_id
1 'polypeptide(L)'
;MKKATKWAMGIITFAILILVVIWGSMKMVQLEKEQEQAQKKLEEEQKVKEQKEAEKLASEYMVSYAENLQEDMQDVGLLDLKVTYDTCTRDYFDEYWNIWDYGQDEYCVYYVLDYYSNSIDSIYERETKNGDFQSFIKLLNDECCMKDNRDEGGAYYQHKITENGKTVLVFIGDENRLNNITIKKDNLHQYTLNRDDDDVRVFVNEELVYRKSEDQNSNAHTSSGGYLPNTGSGWSSGGTSNSGSKGNSSSKWNSDPYDVDEYDDPDDFAGEWEDEFDDGYDEAYDYWEEEHE
;
A
#
# COMPACT_ATOMS: atom_id res chain seq x y z
N MET A 1 -30.58 -62.30 -66.32
CA MET A 1 -30.77 -60.83 -66.25
C MET A 1 -31.46 -60.32 -64.97
N LYS A 2 -32.54 -60.93 -64.46
CA LYS A 2 -33.27 -60.43 -63.26
C LYS A 2 -32.56 -60.53 -61.89
N LYS A 3 -31.53 -61.37 -61.74
CA LYS A 3 -30.76 -61.49 -60.47
C LYS A 3 -29.72 -60.39 -60.29
N ALA A 4 -29.05 -60.00 -61.37
CA ALA A 4 -28.03 -58.95 -61.35
C ALA A 4 -28.61 -57.57 -61.01
N THR A 5 -29.82 -57.27 -61.50
CA THR A 5 -30.51 -56.01 -61.20
C THR A 5 -30.98 -55.90 -59.75
N LYS A 6 -31.42 -57.00 -59.11
CA LYS A 6 -31.78 -57.00 -57.68
C LYS A 6 -30.57 -56.81 -56.77
N TRP A 7 -29.43 -57.39 -57.12
CA TRP A 7 -28.18 -57.24 -56.38
C TRP A 7 -27.62 -55.81 -56.53
N ALA A 8 -27.63 -55.26 -57.75
CA ALA A 8 -27.26 -53.87 -58.00
C ALA A 8 -28.18 -52.87 -57.26
N MET A 9 -29.49 -53.12 -57.23
CA MET A 9 -30.42 -52.26 -56.47
C MET A 9 -30.12 -52.27 -54.97
N GLY A 10 -29.82 -53.45 -54.41
CA GLY A 10 -29.44 -53.60 -52.99
C GLY A 10 -28.19 -52.79 -52.62
N ILE A 11 -27.16 -52.82 -53.47
CA ILE A 11 -25.92 -52.04 -53.30
C ILE A 11 -26.21 -50.54 -53.36
N ILE A 12 -27.04 -50.10 -54.31
CA ILE A 12 -27.41 -48.68 -54.46
C ILE A 12 -28.19 -48.19 -53.23
N THR A 13 -29.17 -48.96 -52.76
CA THR A 13 -29.92 -48.60 -51.54
C THR A 13 -29.02 -48.54 -50.32
N PHE A 14 -28.05 -49.45 -50.19
CA PHE A 14 -27.11 -49.45 -49.07
C PHE A 14 -26.15 -48.25 -49.13
N ALA A 15 -25.66 -47.90 -50.32
CA ALA A 15 -24.81 -46.73 -50.54
C ALA A 15 -25.54 -45.41 -50.21
N ILE A 16 -26.81 -45.28 -50.61
CA ILE A 16 -27.64 -44.11 -50.25
C ILE A 16 -27.83 -44.02 -48.73
N LEU A 17 -28.09 -45.15 -48.08
CA LEU A 17 -28.30 -45.20 -46.63
C LEU A 17 -27.03 -44.78 -45.87
N ILE A 18 -25.86 -45.25 -46.32
CA ILE A 18 -24.55 -44.81 -45.79
C ILE A 18 -24.36 -43.31 -45.97
N LEU A 19 -24.65 -42.75 -47.15
CA LEU A 19 -24.50 -41.32 -47.42
C LEU A 19 -25.40 -40.45 -46.53
N VAL A 20 -26.65 -40.88 -46.31
CA VAL A 20 -27.58 -40.18 -45.41
C VAL A 20 -27.09 -40.19 -43.97
N VAL A 21 -26.56 -41.33 -43.50
CA VAL A 21 -25.98 -41.43 -42.15
C VAL A 21 -24.77 -40.52 -42.02
N ILE A 22 -23.84 -40.55 -42.98
CA ILE A 22 -22.64 -39.70 -42.99
C ILE A 22 -23.01 -38.21 -43.00
N TRP A 23 -23.96 -37.80 -43.84
CA TRP A 23 -24.41 -36.42 -43.93
C TRP A 23 -25.12 -35.96 -42.66
N GLY A 24 -26.01 -36.78 -42.10
CA GLY A 24 -26.69 -36.51 -40.83
C GLY A 24 -25.69 -36.36 -39.67
N SER A 25 -24.70 -37.24 -39.58
CA SER A 25 -23.63 -37.16 -38.58
C SER A 25 -22.79 -35.89 -38.72
N MET A 26 -22.42 -35.49 -39.96
CA MET A 26 -21.71 -34.22 -40.19
C MET A 26 -22.54 -33.00 -39.76
N LYS A 27 -23.85 -33.02 -40.06
CA LYS A 27 -24.80 -31.97 -39.66
C LYS A 27 -24.92 -31.84 -38.14
N MET A 28 -24.97 -32.97 -37.42
CA MET A 28 -25.01 -32.99 -35.95
C MET A 28 -23.72 -32.39 -35.35
N VAL A 29 -22.56 -32.83 -35.84
CA VAL A 29 -21.26 -32.29 -35.39
C VAL A 29 -21.14 -30.79 -35.66
N GLN A 30 -21.69 -30.31 -36.78
CA GLN A 30 -21.69 -28.89 -37.10
C GLN A 30 -22.58 -28.09 -36.14
N LEU A 31 -23.77 -28.58 -35.81
CA LEU A 31 -24.69 -27.94 -34.86
C LEU A 31 -24.11 -27.89 -33.44
N GLU A 32 -23.46 -28.97 -32.98
CA GLU A 32 -22.77 -28.98 -31.68
C GLU A 32 -21.68 -27.91 -31.60
N LYS A 33 -20.86 -27.78 -32.65
CA LYS A 33 -19.84 -26.72 -32.73
C LYS A 33 -20.43 -25.32 -32.73
N GLU A 34 -21.54 -25.11 -33.44
CA GLU A 34 -22.26 -23.82 -33.48
C GLU A 34 -22.83 -23.47 -32.10
N GLN A 35 -23.38 -24.43 -31.36
CA GLN A 35 -23.86 -24.22 -29.98
C GLN A 35 -22.71 -23.93 -29.01
N GLU A 36 -21.60 -24.67 -29.09
CA GLU A 36 -20.43 -24.44 -28.23
C GLU A 36 -19.83 -23.04 -28.46
N GLN A 37 -19.72 -22.62 -29.73
CA GLN A 37 -19.29 -21.26 -30.07
C GLN A 37 -20.26 -20.18 -29.58
N ALA A 38 -21.57 -20.43 -29.67
CA ALA A 38 -22.58 -19.50 -29.16
C ALA A 38 -22.52 -19.37 -27.64
N GLN A 39 -22.31 -20.48 -26.91
CA GLN A 39 -22.14 -20.47 -25.46
C GLN A 39 -20.87 -19.73 -25.04
N LYS A 40 -19.74 -19.99 -25.70
CA LYS A 40 -18.48 -19.28 -25.43
C LYS A 40 -18.62 -17.77 -25.62
N LYS A 41 -19.27 -17.34 -26.70
CA LYS A 41 -19.54 -15.91 -26.94
C LYS A 41 -20.42 -15.30 -25.85
N LEU A 42 -21.46 -16.01 -25.41
CA LEU A 42 -22.34 -15.54 -24.34
C LEU A 42 -21.58 -15.41 -23.01
N GLU A 43 -20.71 -16.38 -22.69
CA GLU A 43 -19.86 -16.36 -21.49
C GLU A 43 -18.86 -15.21 -21.52
N GLU A 44 -18.20 -14.97 -22.67
CA GLU A 44 -17.30 -13.83 -22.87
C GLU A 44 -18.04 -12.49 -22.72
N GLU A 45 -19.22 -12.36 -23.33
CA GLU A 45 -20.06 -11.16 -23.19
C GLU A 45 -20.49 -10.91 -21.74
N GLN A 46 -20.82 -11.98 -21.00
CA GLN A 46 -21.16 -11.90 -19.59
C GLN A 46 -19.94 -11.45 -18.77
N LYS A 47 -18.78 -12.08 -18.93
CA LYS A 47 -17.54 -11.69 -18.24
C LYS A 47 -17.17 -10.23 -18.47
N VAL A 48 -17.29 -9.74 -19.70
CA VAL A 48 -17.05 -8.31 -20.01
C VAL A 48 -18.05 -7.40 -19.29
N LYS A 49 -19.31 -7.81 -19.17
CA LYS A 49 -20.32 -7.03 -18.44
C LYS A 49 -20.02 -7.00 -16.95
N GLU A 50 -19.61 -8.12 -16.37
CA GLU A 50 -19.29 -8.25 -14.95
C GLU A 50 -18.00 -7.51 -14.59
N GLN A 51 -16.99 -7.53 -15.46
CA GLN A 51 -15.79 -6.72 -15.31
C GLN A 51 -16.11 -5.21 -15.29
N LYS A 52 -17.01 -4.74 -16.18
CA LYS A 52 -17.43 -3.33 -16.18
C LYS A 52 -18.21 -2.93 -14.93
N GLU A 53 -18.98 -3.85 -14.37
CA GLU A 53 -19.67 -3.65 -13.09
C GLU A 53 -18.65 -3.53 -11.95
N ALA A 54 -17.62 -4.39 -11.95
CA ALA A 54 -16.52 -4.34 -10.99
C ALA A 54 -15.72 -3.02 -11.08
N GLU A 55 -15.37 -2.58 -12.29
CA GLU A 55 -14.71 -1.29 -12.54
C GLU A 55 -15.53 -0.10 -12.02
N LYS A 56 -16.86 -0.16 -12.16
CA LYS A 56 -17.75 0.87 -11.63
C LYS A 56 -17.71 0.92 -10.10
N LEU A 57 -17.81 -0.22 -9.44
CA LEU A 57 -17.74 -0.31 -7.97
C LEU A 57 -16.39 0.14 -7.43
N ALA A 58 -15.31 -0.31 -8.08
CA ALA A 58 -13.96 0.10 -7.72
C ALA A 58 -13.77 1.61 -7.91
N SER A 59 -14.28 2.18 -9.00
CA SER A 59 -14.21 3.63 -9.23
C SER A 59 -15.00 4.43 -8.20
N GLU A 60 -16.18 3.97 -7.76
CA GLU A 60 -16.97 4.63 -6.72
C GLU A 60 -16.22 4.62 -5.38
N TYR A 61 -15.58 3.49 -5.05
CA TYR A 61 -14.72 3.38 -3.87
C TYR A 61 -13.51 4.31 -3.95
N MET A 62 -12.80 4.35 -5.09
CA MET A 62 -11.61 5.19 -5.28
C MET A 62 -11.88 6.68 -5.11
N VAL A 63 -13.08 7.17 -5.48
CA VAL A 63 -13.47 8.56 -5.23
C VAL A 63 -13.44 8.85 -3.73
N SER A 64 -14.12 8.03 -2.93
CA SER A 64 -14.16 8.22 -1.48
C SER A 64 -12.79 8.03 -0.81
N TYR A 65 -11.99 7.06 -1.29
CA TYR A 65 -10.65 6.82 -0.78
C TYR A 65 -9.73 8.04 -1.02
N ALA A 66 -9.72 8.58 -2.25
CA ALA A 66 -8.90 9.73 -2.59
C ALA A 66 -9.35 11.00 -1.87
N GLU A 67 -10.66 11.21 -1.70
CA GLU A 67 -11.20 12.35 -0.95
C GLU A 67 -10.77 12.32 0.52
N ASN A 68 -10.90 11.17 1.19
CA ASN A 68 -10.49 11.01 2.59
C ASN A 68 -8.98 11.22 2.76
N LEU A 69 -8.16 10.58 1.92
CA LEU A 69 -6.71 10.74 1.98
C LEU A 69 -6.28 12.19 1.71
N GLN A 70 -6.97 12.88 0.81
CA GLN A 70 -6.72 14.29 0.54
C GLN A 70 -7.05 15.17 1.76
N GLU A 71 -8.18 14.92 2.43
CA GLU A 71 -8.56 15.64 3.65
C GLU A 71 -7.52 15.45 4.75
N ASP A 72 -7.12 14.20 5.01
CA ASP A 72 -6.12 13.87 6.02
C ASP A 72 -4.77 14.56 5.75
N MET A 73 -4.35 14.62 4.49
CA MET A 73 -3.08 15.25 4.12
C MET A 73 -3.15 16.79 4.15
N GLN A 74 -4.26 17.41 3.72
CA GLN A 74 -4.41 18.87 3.69
C GLN A 74 -4.30 19.53 5.08
N ASP A 75 -4.60 18.80 6.16
CA ASP A 75 -4.53 19.29 7.54
C ASP A 75 -3.10 19.64 8.00
N VAL A 76 -2.08 19.25 7.23
CA VAL A 76 -0.66 19.42 7.56
C VAL A 76 -0.10 20.78 7.16
N GLY A 77 -0.64 21.41 6.12
CA GLY A 77 -0.22 22.75 5.69
C GLY A 77 -0.25 22.99 4.19
N LEU A 78 -0.35 21.95 3.35
CA LEU A 78 -0.55 22.12 1.91
C LEU A 78 -2.05 22.09 1.55
N LEU A 79 -2.76 23.16 1.89
CA LEU A 79 -4.23 23.26 1.78
C LEU A 79 -4.80 23.02 0.37
N ASP A 80 -4.01 23.19 -0.68
CA ASP A 80 -4.43 22.96 -2.06
C ASP A 80 -3.92 21.64 -2.64
N LEU A 81 -3.42 20.74 -1.79
CA LEU A 81 -3.05 19.38 -2.16
C LEU A 81 -4.25 18.67 -2.78
N LYS A 82 -4.01 17.91 -3.84
CA LYS A 82 -4.98 17.04 -4.48
C LYS A 82 -4.41 15.64 -4.58
N VAL A 83 -5.18 14.67 -4.12
CA VAL A 83 -4.91 13.26 -4.36
C VAL A 83 -5.66 12.85 -5.62
N THR A 84 -4.94 12.32 -6.59
CA THR A 84 -5.48 11.83 -7.86
C THR A 84 -5.09 10.38 -8.06
N TYR A 85 -5.78 9.70 -8.97
CA TYR A 85 -5.49 8.32 -9.29
C TYR A 85 -5.78 8.02 -10.75
N ASP A 86 -5.03 7.06 -11.30
CA ASP A 86 -5.23 6.53 -12.64
C ASP A 86 -5.36 5.00 -12.60
N THR A 87 -6.19 4.45 -13.48
CA THR A 87 -6.27 2.99 -13.68
C THR A 87 -5.01 2.48 -14.38
N CYS A 88 -4.48 1.35 -13.95
CA CYS A 88 -3.35 0.70 -14.61
C CYS A 88 -3.64 -0.77 -14.95
N THR A 89 -2.74 -1.38 -15.73
CA THR A 89 -2.84 -2.82 -16.04
C THR A 89 -2.28 -3.63 -14.88
N ARG A 90 -2.77 -4.88 -14.75
CA ARG A 90 -2.19 -5.86 -13.84
C ARG A 90 -0.68 -6.01 -14.06
N ASP A 91 -0.24 -6.17 -15.31
CA ASP A 91 1.18 -6.39 -15.62
C ASP A 91 2.06 -5.26 -15.09
N TYR A 92 1.61 -4.01 -15.23
CA TYR A 92 2.32 -2.84 -14.70
C TYR A 92 2.34 -2.84 -13.16
N PHE A 93 1.21 -3.17 -12.53
CA PHE A 93 1.11 -3.25 -11.08
C PHE A 93 2.02 -4.35 -10.50
N ASP A 94 2.02 -5.52 -11.13
CA ASP A 94 2.84 -6.68 -10.75
C ASP A 94 4.33 -6.37 -10.85
N GLU A 95 4.75 -5.68 -11.91
CA GLU A 95 6.15 -5.28 -12.12
C GLU A 95 6.67 -4.36 -11.02
N TYR A 96 5.83 -3.44 -10.53
CA TYR A 96 6.25 -2.42 -9.58
C TYR A 96 6.16 -2.86 -8.11
N TRP A 97 5.06 -3.56 -7.75
CA TRP A 97 4.76 -3.95 -6.37
C TRP A 97 5.00 -5.43 -6.05
N ASN A 98 5.43 -6.21 -7.04
CA ASN A 98 5.93 -7.57 -6.86
C ASN A 98 4.92 -8.52 -6.19
N ILE A 99 3.66 -8.47 -6.65
CA ILE A 99 2.55 -9.29 -6.13
C ILE A 99 2.58 -10.66 -6.82
N TRP A 100 2.78 -11.72 -6.04
CA TRP A 100 2.85 -13.10 -6.55
C TRP A 100 1.67 -13.98 -6.17
N ASP A 101 0.86 -13.54 -5.20
CA ASP A 101 -0.25 -14.33 -4.65
C ASP A 101 -1.56 -13.58 -4.80
N TYR A 102 -2.05 -13.53 -6.04
CA TYR A 102 -3.44 -13.23 -6.25
C TYR A 102 -4.23 -14.45 -5.82
N GLY A 103 -5.04 -14.31 -4.76
CA GLY A 103 -6.20 -15.16 -4.60
C GLY A 103 -6.94 -15.24 -5.95
N GLN A 104 -7.52 -16.40 -6.27
CA GLN A 104 -8.22 -16.63 -7.55
C GLN A 104 -9.53 -15.83 -7.68
N ASP A 105 -9.58 -14.61 -7.16
CA ASP A 105 -10.74 -13.74 -7.24
C ASP A 105 -10.87 -13.23 -8.70
N GLU A 106 -12.08 -13.30 -9.22
CA GLU A 106 -12.36 -13.21 -10.65
C GLU A 106 -12.32 -11.76 -11.18
N TYR A 107 -12.40 -10.76 -10.30
CA TYR A 107 -12.52 -9.33 -10.65
C TYR A 107 -11.56 -8.45 -9.84
N CYS A 108 -10.40 -8.15 -10.43
CA CYS A 108 -9.41 -7.24 -9.87
C CYS A 108 -9.36 -5.93 -10.67
N VAL A 109 -9.21 -4.81 -9.97
CA VAL A 109 -9.04 -3.48 -10.56
C VAL A 109 -7.86 -2.79 -9.88
N TYR A 110 -7.02 -2.13 -10.67
CA TYR A 110 -5.72 -1.61 -10.23
C TYR A 110 -5.64 -0.10 -10.46
N TYR A 111 -5.18 0.63 -9.44
CA TYR A 111 -5.03 2.07 -9.44
C TYR A 111 -3.67 2.50 -8.93
N VAL A 112 -3.17 3.64 -9.40
CA VAL A 112 -1.94 4.28 -8.91
C VAL A 112 -2.26 5.68 -8.43
N LEU A 113 -1.74 6.04 -7.26
CA LEU A 113 -1.92 7.36 -6.67
C LEU A 113 -0.90 8.37 -7.18
N ASP A 114 -1.34 9.62 -7.25
CA ASP A 114 -0.52 10.79 -7.54
C ASP A 114 -0.94 11.99 -6.68
N TYR A 115 0.00 12.88 -6.40
CA TYR A 115 -0.21 14.02 -5.51
C TYR A 115 0.11 15.33 -6.22
N TYR A 116 -0.85 16.27 -6.21
CA TYR A 116 -0.71 17.56 -6.88
C TYR A 116 -0.92 18.76 -5.96
N SER A 117 -0.28 19.89 -6.25
CA SER A 117 -0.58 21.18 -5.62
C SER A 117 -0.24 22.33 -6.57
N ASN A 118 -1.10 23.35 -6.64
CA ASN A 118 -0.83 24.55 -7.45
C ASN A 118 0.14 25.51 -6.75
N SER A 119 0.22 25.43 -5.42
CA SER A 119 1.02 26.31 -4.58
C SER A 119 2.46 25.82 -4.36
N ILE A 120 2.76 24.55 -4.68
CA ILE A 120 4.04 23.91 -4.38
C ILE A 120 5.26 24.68 -4.93
N ASP A 121 5.20 25.21 -6.16
CA ASP A 121 6.30 26.03 -6.71
C ASP A 121 6.58 27.27 -5.85
N SER A 122 5.52 28.00 -5.49
CA SER A 122 5.64 29.24 -4.70
C SER A 122 6.11 28.97 -3.28
N ILE A 123 5.72 27.83 -2.72
CA ILE A 123 6.22 27.36 -1.42
C ILE A 123 7.70 27.00 -1.55
N TYR A 124 8.08 26.21 -2.54
CA TYR A 124 9.47 25.85 -2.79
C TYR A 124 10.35 27.09 -2.92
N GLU A 125 10.00 28.05 -3.79
CA GLU A 125 10.77 29.29 -3.98
C GLU A 125 10.91 30.12 -2.69
N ARG A 126 9.86 30.15 -1.87
CA ARG A 126 9.82 30.92 -0.62
C ARG A 126 10.64 30.25 0.47
N GLU A 127 10.42 28.95 0.69
CA GLU A 127 11.00 28.18 1.78
C GLU A 127 12.45 27.78 1.49
N THR A 128 12.87 27.69 0.22
CA THR A 128 14.25 27.36 -0.17
C THR A 128 15.16 28.57 -0.41
N LYS A 129 14.65 29.76 -0.09
CA LYS A 129 15.36 31.01 -0.34
C LYS A 129 16.68 31.06 0.41
N ASN A 130 17.76 31.37 -0.32
CA ASN A 130 19.15 31.39 0.17
C ASN A 130 19.75 30.00 0.46
N GLY A 131 19.11 28.91 0.00
CA GLY A 131 19.64 27.54 0.13
C GLY A 131 19.34 26.87 1.47
N ASP A 132 18.42 27.41 2.27
CA ASP A 132 17.88 26.74 3.45
C ASP A 132 16.71 25.86 3.03
N PHE A 133 16.73 24.55 3.25
CA PHE A 133 15.66 23.64 2.86
C PHE A 133 14.78 23.18 4.03
N GLN A 134 15.07 23.60 5.27
CA GLN A 134 14.47 22.99 6.46
C GLN A 134 12.94 23.10 6.48
N SER A 135 12.38 24.27 6.19
CA SER A 135 10.91 24.47 6.16
C SER A 135 10.24 23.66 5.04
N PHE A 136 10.87 23.58 3.87
CA PHE A 136 10.33 22.82 2.74
C PHE A 136 10.37 21.31 3.00
N ILE A 137 11.48 20.82 3.56
CA ILE A 137 11.63 19.42 3.97
C ILE A 137 10.60 19.08 5.05
N LYS A 138 10.41 19.95 6.04
CA LYS A 138 9.40 19.75 7.09
C LYS A 138 8.00 19.62 6.49
N LEU A 139 7.61 20.50 5.58
CA LEU A 139 6.31 20.43 4.92
C LEU A 139 6.12 19.09 4.19
N LEU A 140 7.04 18.74 3.27
CA LEU A 140 6.93 17.48 2.52
C LEU A 140 6.96 16.27 3.45
N ASN A 141 7.73 16.35 4.53
CA ASN A 141 7.79 15.28 5.52
C ASN A 141 6.46 15.07 6.22
N ASP A 142 5.83 16.15 6.69
CA ASP A 142 4.58 16.05 7.42
C ASP A 142 3.48 15.50 6.49
N GLU A 143 3.45 15.91 5.21
CA GLU A 143 2.56 15.34 4.18
C GLU A 143 2.84 13.84 3.96
N CYS A 144 4.12 13.47 3.90
CA CYS A 144 4.56 12.08 3.78
C CYS A 144 4.11 11.22 4.97
N CYS A 145 4.14 11.76 6.19
CA CYS A 145 3.67 11.07 7.39
C CYS A 145 2.17 10.79 7.34
N MET A 146 1.34 11.75 6.92
CA MET A 146 -0.10 11.51 6.74
C MET A 146 -0.36 10.47 5.65
N LYS A 147 0.37 10.56 4.54
CA LYS A 147 0.36 9.55 3.48
C LYS A 147 0.73 8.16 4.00
N ASP A 148 1.73 8.03 4.87
CA ASP A 148 2.23 6.74 5.34
C ASP A 148 1.42 6.15 6.52
N ASN A 149 0.66 6.98 7.25
CA ASN A 149 -0.22 6.57 8.35
C ASN A 149 -1.49 5.82 7.89
N ARG A 150 -1.47 5.20 6.71
CA ARG A 150 -2.56 4.35 6.20
C ARG A 150 -2.55 3.02 6.96
N ASP A 151 -3.72 2.52 7.33
CA ASP A 151 -3.94 1.32 8.17
C ASP A 151 -3.16 0.06 7.76
N GLU A 152 -2.68 -0.05 6.51
CA GLU A 152 -2.01 -1.26 6.01
C GLU A 152 -0.48 -1.15 5.85
N GLY A 153 0.14 0.01 6.10
CA GLY A 153 1.61 0.19 6.22
C GLY A 153 2.51 -0.36 5.08
N GLY A 154 1.92 -0.86 3.99
CA GLY A 154 2.58 -1.61 2.93
C GLY A 154 2.84 -0.78 1.67
N ALA A 155 3.57 -1.36 0.72
CA ALA A 155 3.90 -0.72 -0.55
C ALA A 155 2.66 -0.49 -1.46
N TYR A 156 1.57 -1.22 -1.20
CA TYR A 156 0.27 -1.08 -1.83
C TYR A 156 -0.82 -1.40 -0.80
N TYR A 157 -2.04 -0.96 -1.10
CA TYR A 157 -3.23 -1.18 -0.28
C TYR A 157 -4.23 -2.06 -1.05
N GLN A 158 -4.96 -2.93 -0.35
CA GLN A 158 -5.98 -3.79 -0.96
C GLN A 158 -7.34 -3.63 -0.29
N HIS A 159 -8.36 -3.28 -1.07
CA HIS A 159 -9.74 -3.28 -0.59
C HIS A 159 -10.57 -4.40 -1.19
N LYS A 160 -11.43 -5.02 -0.37
CA LYS A 160 -12.39 -6.03 -0.81
C LYS A 160 -13.82 -5.48 -0.75
N ILE A 161 -14.43 -5.30 -1.92
CA ILE A 161 -15.84 -4.93 -2.05
C ILE A 161 -16.66 -6.20 -2.28
N THR A 162 -17.65 -6.46 -1.43
CA THR A 162 -18.57 -7.59 -1.61
C THR A 162 -19.98 -7.08 -1.84
N GLU A 163 -20.52 -7.27 -3.05
CA GLU A 163 -21.87 -6.85 -3.39
C GLU A 163 -22.59 -7.97 -4.17
N ASN A 164 -23.83 -8.28 -3.77
CA ASN A 164 -24.66 -9.33 -4.40
C ASN A 164 -23.96 -10.71 -4.53
N GLY A 165 -23.08 -11.05 -3.60
CA GLY A 165 -22.31 -12.30 -3.60
C GLY A 165 -21.12 -12.31 -4.55
N LYS A 166 -20.84 -11.19 -5.24
CA LYS A 166 -19.61 -10.98 -6.02
C LYS A 166 -18.58 -10.26 -5.16
N THR A 167 -17.31 -10.63 -5.33
CA THR A 167 -16.16 -9.97 -4.72
C THR A 167 -15.40 -9.22 -5.80
N VAL A 168 -15.12 -7.94 -5.56
CA VAL A 168 -14.21 -7.11 -6.34
C VAL A 168 -13.02 -6.77 -5.47
N LEU A 169 -11.82 -7.00 -5.96
CA LEU A 169 -10.58 -6.57 -5.32
C LEU A 169 -10.09 -5.28 -5.96
N VAL A 170 -9.86 -4.26 -5.13
CA VAL A 170 -9.27 -2.99 -5.55
C VAL A 170 -7.85 -2.93 -5.02
N PHE A 171 -6.88 -2.84 -5.92
CA PHE A 171 -5.47 -2.68 -5.60
C PHE A 171 -5.08 -1.22 -5.82
N ILE A 172 -4.49 -0.60 -4.81
CA ILE A 172 -4.06 0.80 -4.84
C ILE A 172 -2.56 0.85 -4.61
N GLY A 173 -1.82 1.28 -5.61
CA GLY A 173 -0.37 1.42 -5.57
C GLY A 173 0.01 2.88 -5.34
N ASP A 174 1.11 3.08 -4.61
CA ASP A 174 1.78 4.36 -4.48
C ASP A 174 3.23 4.19 -4.93
N GLU A 175 3.64 4.89 -5.98
CA GLU A 175 5.02 4.86 -6.46
C GLU A 175 5.97 5.45 -5.41
N ASN A 176 5.45 6.34 -4.56
CA ASN A 176 6.17 6.88 -3.43
C ASN A 176 6.14 5.85 -2.30
N ARG A 177 7.18 5.01 -2.26
CA ARG A 177 7.42 4.08 -1.14
C ARG A 177 7.49 4.82 0.19
N LEU A 178 7.40 4.07 1.29
CA LEU A 178 7.52 4.59 2.66
C LEU A 178 8.62 5.65 2.80
N ASN A 179 8.33 6.74 3.50
CA ASN A 179 9.20 7.89 3.73
C ASN A 179 9.54 8.74 2.49
N ASN A 180 8.98 8.42 1.32
CA ASN A 180 9.10 9.22 0.12
C ASN A 180 7.77 9.87 -0.23
N ILE A 181 7.85 11.04 -0.86
CA ILE A 181 6.69 11.70 -1.45
C ILE A 181 7.12 12.55 -2.64
N THR A 182 6.31 12.56 -3.69
CA THR A 182 6.46 13.44 -4.85
C THR A 182 5.19 14.25 -5.01
N ILE A 183 5.31 15.57 -4.94
CA ILE A 183 4.20 16.49 -5.18
C ILE A 183 4.45 17.22 -6.50
N LYS A 184 3.47 17.11 -7.40
CA LYS A 184 3.51 17.67 -8.76
C LYS A 184 2.68 18.94 -8.81
N LYS A 185 3.12 19.97 -9.52
CA LYS A 185 2.21 21.02 -9.99
C LYS A 185 1.62 20.64 -11.35
N ASP A 186 2.48 20.10 -12.21
CA ASP A 186 2.16 19.56 -13.52
C ASP A 186 3.26 18.55 -13.92
N ASN A 187 3.19 18.02 -15.13
CA ASN A 187 4.13 17.00 -15.63
C ASN A 187 5.57 17.49 -15.81
N LEU A 188 5.85 18.79 -15.63
CA LEU A 188 7.16 19.40 -15.80
C LEU A 188 7.71 20.01 -14.49
N HIS A 189 6.89 20.04 -13.43
CA HIS A 189 7.23 20.65 -12.15
C HIS A 189 6.85 19.68 -11.04
N GLN A 190 7.84 18.95 -10.53
CA GLN A 190 7.69 17.97 -9.47
C GLN A 190 8.77 18.12 -8.40
N TYR A 191 8.37 17.89 -7.16
CA TYR A 191 9.21 18.01 -5.98
C TYR A 191 9.17 16.71 -5.20
N THR A 192 10.31 16.04 -5.10
CA THR A 192 10.42 14.76 -4.43
C THR A 192 11.24 14.90 -3.16
N LEU A 193 10.66 14.50 -2.04
CA LEU A 193 11.41 14.22 -0.82
C LEU A 193 11.67 12.72 -0.78
N ASN A 194 12.94 12.37 -0.61
CA ASN A 194 13.37 11.00 -0.37
C ASN A 194 14.10 10.90 0.95
N ARG A 195 13.68 9.96 1.79
CA ARG A 195 14.25 9.73 3.13
C ARG A 195 14.58 8.26 3.33
N ASP A 196 15.84 8.02 3.65
CA ASP A 196 16.31 6.79 4.27
C ASP A 196 16.73 7.11 5.73
N ASP A 197 17.08 6.10 6.53
CA ASP A 197 17.36 6.22 7.97
C ASP A 197 18.22 7.43 8.34
N ASP A 198 19.27 7.73 7.55
CA ASP A 198 20.20 8.83 7.78
C ASP A 198 20.34 9.81 6.60
N ASP A 199 19.69 9.57 5.46
CA ASP A 199 19.82 10.37 4.23
C ASP A 199 18.51 11.13 3.94
N VAL A 200 18.60 12.44 3.77
CA VAL A 200 17.49 13.30 3.35
C VAL A 200 17.88 13.98 2.06
N ARG A 201 17.12 13.70 1.01
CA ARG A 201 17.37 14.19 -0.35
C ARG A 201 16.12 14.90 -0.87
N VAL A 202 16.31 16.06 -1.47
CA VAL A 202 15.25 16.78 -2.19
C VAL A 202 15.63 16.84 -3.66
N PHE A 203 14.69 16.44 -4.51
CA PHE A 203 14.81 16.51 -5.95
C PHE A 203 13.77 17.49 -6.50
N VAL A 204 14.18 18.26 -7.51
CA VAL A 204 13.29 19.09 -8.33
C VAL A 204 13.40 18.59 -9.74
N ASN A 205 12.30 18.12 -10.32
CA ASN A 205 12.30 17.55 -11.67
C ASN A 205 13.37 16.46 -11.83
N GLU A 206 13.47 15.57 -10.83
CA GLU A 206 14.44 14.47 -10.76
C GLU A 206 15.92 14.91 -10.57
N GLU A 207 16.20 16.22 -10.51
CA GLU A 207 17.53 16.74 -10.22
C GLU A 207 17.73 16.92 -8.71
N LEU A 208 18.83 16.36 -8.17
CA LEU A 208 19.18 16.50 -6.76
C LEU A 208 19.58 17.96 -6.44
N VAL A 209 18.76 18.65 -5.66
CA VAL A 209 19.00 20.05 -5.26
C VAL A 209 19.47 20.20 -3.82
N TYR A 210 19.16 19.23 -2.97
CA TYR A 210 19.59 19.20 -1.58
C TYR A 210 19.91 17.78 -1.15
N ARG A 211 20.98 17.64 -0.38
CA ARG A 211 21.32 16.44 0.37
C ARG A 211 21.86 16.84 1.73
N LYS A 212 21.37 16.22 2.79
CA LYS A 212 21.96 16.38 4.13
C LYS A 212 23.38 15.81 4.12
N SER A 213 24.40 16.63 4.40
CA SER A 213 25.81 16.20 4.44
C SER A 213 26.12 15.44 5.73
N GLU A 214 26.88 14.34 5.64
CA GLU A 214 27.38 13.57 6.80
C GLU A 214 28.14 14.45 7.82
N ASP A 215 28.74 15.57 7.43
CA ASP A 215 29.52 16.44 8.33
C ASP A 215 28.71 17.32 9.30
N GLN A 216 27.37 17.28 9.26
CA GLN A 216 26.55 17.79 10.38
C GLN A 216 26.41 16.76 11.51
N ASN A 217 27.07 15.60 11.36
CA ASN A 217 27.13 14.51 12.32
C ASN A 217 28.32 14.60 13.29
N SER A 218 28.61 15.79 13.83
CA SER A 218 29.51 15.92 15.00
C SER A 218 28.77 15.89 16.33
N ASN A 219 27.54 15.34 16.36
CA ASN A 219 26.85 15.04 17.62
C ASN A 219 25.87 13.87 17.58
N ALA A 220 25.88 12.99 16.57
CA ALA A 220 24.91 11.89 16.51
C ALA A 220 25.48 10.59 15.93
N HIS A 221 26.38 9.94 16.66
CA HIS A 221 26.42 8.46 16.62
C HIS A 221 26.87 7.89 17.95
N THR A 222 25.89 7.37 18.68
CA THR A 222 25.77 5.99 19.22
C THR A 222 24.37 5.95 19.85
N SER A 223 23.39 5.13 19.52
CA SER A 223 23.27 3.87 18.79
C SER A 223 21.79 3.65 18.46
N SER A 224 21.50 2.86 17.41
CA SER A 224 20.31 2.01 17.19
C SER A 224 18.95 2.37 17.83
N GLY A 225 17.96 2.59 16.96
CA GLY A 225 16.54 2.24 17.19
C GLY A 225 15.82 3.00 18.30
N GLY A 226 14.99 3.98 17.92
CA GLY A 226 14.13 4.65 18.88
C GLY A 226 13.50 5.90 18.29
N TYR A 227 12.18 5.94 18.31
CA TYR A 227 11.28 7.02 17.94
C TYR A 227 11.86 8.43 18.17
N LEU A 228 11.84 9.27 17.13
CA LEU A 228 12.13 10.69 17.26
C LEU A 228 10.94 11.38 17.98
N PRO A 229 11.20 12.28 18.96
CA PRO A 229 10.16 12.79 19.83
C PRO A 229 9.30 13.86 19.15
N ASN A 230 8.00 13.72 19.37
CA ASN A 230 6.96 14.72 19.14
C ASN A 230 7.36 16.05 19.80
N THR A 231 7.62 17.09 18.99
CA THR A 231 7.78 18.47 19.50
C THR A 231 6.45 19.20 19.46
N GLY A 232 5.52 18.73 20.30
CA GLY A 232 4.35 19.49 20.72
C GLY A 232 4.75 20.59 21.70
N SER A 233 4.37 21.83 21.40
CA SER A 233 4.62 23.00 22.22
C SER A 233 3.63 23.07 23.39
N GLY A 234 4.14 23.14 24.63
CA GLY A 234 3.34 23.35 25.84
C GLY A 234 4.11 24.13 26.92
N TRP A 235 3.56 25.27 27.33
CA TRP A 235 4.16 26.22 28.28
C TRP A 235 3.97 25.85 29.76
N SER A 236 4.89 26.37 30.60
CA SER A 236 4.77 26.68 32.06
C SER A 236 4.93 25.47 33.02
N SER A 237 5.55 25.51 34.20
CA SER A 237 6.07 26.59 35.07
C SER A 237 6.83 25.97 36.28
N GLY A 238 7.96 26.58 36.68
CA GLY A 238 8.58 26.47 38.02
C GLY A 238 9.31 25.15 38.31
N GLY A 239 10.45 25.08 38.98
CA GLY A 239 11.31 26.05 39.64
C GLY A 239 12.26 25.25 40.55
N THR A 240 13.49 25.73 40.68
CA THR A 240 14.44 25.48 41.79
C THR A 240 15.42 24.28 41.72
N SER A 241 16.69 24.65 41.59
CA SER A 241 17.90 24.21 42.35
C SER A 241 18.54 22.82 42.15
N ASN A 242 19.74 22.89 41.54
CA ASN A 242 21.07 22.71 42.16
C ASN A 242 21.71 21.31 42.28
N SER A 243 23.03 21.32 42.01
CA SER A 243 24.07 20.30 42.22
C SER A 243 23.97 19.08 41.31
N GLY A 244 25.03 18.52 40.74
CA GLY A 244 26.46 18.60 41.02
C GLY A 244 27.06 17.37 40.35
N SER A 245 28.18 17.56 39.65
CA SER A 245 28.88 16.57 38.83
C SER A 245 29.02 15.16 39.43
N LYS A 246 28.96 14.14 38.58
CA LYS A 246 30.01 13.11 38.40
C LYS A 246 29.57 12.12 37.32
N GLY A 247 30.30 12.11 36.21
CA GLY A 247 30.25 10.98 35.28
C GLY A 247 30.84 9.74 35.96
N ASN A 248 30.21 8.60 35.71
CA ASN A 248 30.91 7.34 35.65
C ASN A 248 30.17 6.44 34.65
N SER A 249 30.78 6.28 33.48
CA SER A 249 30.35 5.31 32.48
C SER A 249 30.69 3.91 32.98
N SER A 250 29.69 3.15 33.39
CA SER A 250 29.76 1.70 33.49
C SER A 250 28.77 1.11 32.49
N SER A 251 29.29 0.72 31.33
CA SER A 251 28.59 -0.06 30.33
C SER A 251 28.26 -1.45 30.88
N LYS A 252 26.98 -1.72 31.12
CA LYS A 252 26.40 -3.06 31.13
C LYS A 252 25.16 -2.95 30.25
N TRP A 253 25.18 -3.64 29.13
CA TRP A 253 24.03 -3.76 28.26
C TRP A 253 23.01 -4.66 28.97
N ASN A 254 22.08 -4.06 29.70
CA ASN A 254 20.81 -4.69 30.05
C ASN A 254 19.78 -4.02 29.15
N SER A 255 19.42 -4.70 28.07
CA SER A 255 18.19 -4.39 27.35
C SER A 255 17.12 -5.23 28.02
N ASP A 256 16.78 -4.83 29.23
CA ASP A 256 15.58 -5.33 29.87
C ASP A 256 14.40 -4.61 29.19
N PRO A 257 13.47 -5.33 28.54
CA PRO A 257 12.29 -4.70 27.97
C PRO A 257 11.37 -4.10 29.04
N TYR A 258 11.53 -4.48 30.30
CA TYR A 258 10.75 -3.99 31.42
C TYR A 258 11.62 -3.02 32.23
N ASP A 259 11.58 -1.73 31.87
CA ASP A 259 12.41 -0.69 32.48
C ASP A 259 11.91 -0.34 33.89
N VAL A 260 12.24 -1.21 34.86
CA VAL A 260 11.83 -1.11 36.27
C VAL A 260 12.25 0.22 36.90
N ASP A 261 13.36 0.80 36.43
CA ASP A 261 13.93 2.07 36.90
C ASP A 261 13.00 3.28 36.57
N GLU A 262 12.00 3.12 35.69
CA GLU A 262 10.98 4.15 35.41
C GLU A 262 9.85 4.22 36.46
N TYR A 263 9.77 3.24 37.35
CA TYR A 263 8.72 3.15 38.38
C TYR A 263 9.33 3.36 39.77
N ASP A 264 8.77 4.30 40.53
CA ASP A 264 9.24 4.62 41.89
C ASP A 264 8.71 3.62 42.95
N ASP A 265 7.70 2.81 42.62
CA ASP A 265 7.03 1.82 43.50
C ASP A 265 6.78 0.52 42.71
N PRO A 266 7.14 -0.67 43.24
CA PRO A 266 6.89 -1.95 42.58
C PRO A 266 5.41 -2.23 42.31
N ASP A 267 4.48 -1.71 43.13
CA ASP A 267 3.04 -1.91 42.91
C ASP A 267 2.56 -1.24 41.61
N ASP A 268 3.13 -0.08 41.26
CA ASP A 268 2.79 0.64 40.03
C ASP A 268 3.33 -0.08 38.79
N PHE A 269 4.54 -0.64 38.87
CA PHE A 269 5.11 -1.48 37.81
C PHE A 269 4.30 -2.78 37.63
N ALA A 270 4.06 -3.51 38.71
CA ALA A 270 3.37 -4.79 38.66
C ALA A 270 1.94 -4.64 38.11
N GLY A 271 1.25 -3.55 38.43
CA GLY A 271 -0.08 -3.27 37.90
C GLY A 271 -0.12 -2.93 36.40
N GLU A 272 0.94 -2.35 35.84
CA GLU A 272 1.00 -2.02 34.40
C GLU A 272 1.40 -3.25 33.56
N TRP A 273 2.23 -4.12 34.11
CA TRP A 273 2.80 -5.26 33.39
C TRP A 273 2.19 -6.62 33.77
N GLU A 274 1.17 -6.68 34.64
CA GLU A 274 0.55 -7.94 35.07
C GLU A 274 0.03 -8.82 33.90
N ASP A 275 -0.32 -8.23 32.76
CA ASP A 275 -0.80 -8.98 31.60
C ASP A 275 0.35 -9.58 30.75
N GLU A 276 1.60 -9.19 30.99
CA GLU A 276 2.78 -9.63 30.23
C GLU A 276 3.60 -10.73 30.95
N PHE A 277 3.35 -10.94 32.24
CA PHE A 277 4.00 -11.98 33.05
C PHE A 277 3.06 -13.18 33.27
N ASP A 278 3.62 -14.40 33.29
CA ASP A 278 2.83 -15.64 33.23
C ASP A 278 2.00 -15.87 34.52
N ASP A 279 2.54 -15.50 35.69
CA ASP A 279 1.84 -15.53 36.99
C ASP A 279 1.34 -14.13 37.43
N GLY A 280 1.32 -13.18 36.49
CA GLY A 280 0.70 -11.86 36.60
C GLY A 280 1.39 -10.92 37.59
N TYR A 281 0.58 -10.19 38.37
CA TYR A 281 1.04 -9.14 39.29
C TYR A 281 2.16 -9.60 40.24
N ASP A 282 2.03 -10.78 40.85
CA ASP A 282 3.01 -11.26 41.83
C ASP A 282 4.38 -11.53 41.18
N GLU A 283 4.41 -11.99 39.91
CA GLU A 283 5.66 -12.26 39.18
C GLU A 283 6.29 -10.97 38.64
N ALA A 284 5.47 -10.01 38.19
CA ALA A 284 5.95 -8.68 37.82
C ALA A 284 6.50 -7.92 39.04
N TYR A 285 5.87 -8.06 40.22
CA TYR A 285 6.34 -7.46 41.46
C TYR A 285 7.69 -8.05 41.90
N ASP A 286 7.81 -9.39 41.89
CA ASP A 286 9.07 -10.07 42.22
C ASP A 286 10.19 -9.70 41.23
N TYR A 287 9.87 -9.53 39.94
CA TYR A 287 10.82 -9.08 38.91
C TYR A 287 11.39 -7.69 39.21
N TRP A 288 10.54 -6.75 39.63
CA TRP A 288 10.98 -5.40 40.01
C TRP A 288 11.89 -5.43 41.24
N GLU A 289 11.58 -6.25 42.25
CA GLU A 289 12.43 -6.38 43.43
C GLU A 289 13.81 -7.01 43.08
N GLU A 290 13.87 -8.01 42.19
CA GLU A 290 15.12 -8.68 41.80
C GLU A 290 16.09 -7.76 41.05
N GLU A 291 15.61 -6.84 40.21
CA GLU A 291 16.46 -5.89 39.47
C GLU A 291 16.96 -4.73 40.35
N HIS A 292 16.36 -4.51 41.54
CA HIS A 292 16.76 -3.48 42.49
C HIS A 292 17.56 -3.99 43.72
N GLU A 293 17.85 -5.30 43.83
CA GLU A 293 18.75 -5.92 44.84
C GLU A 293 20.25 -5.97 44.44
#